data_AF-A0AAW7RUX7-F1
#
_entry.id   AF-A0AAW7RUX7-F1
#
_cell.length_a   1.000
_cell.length_b   1.000
_cell.length_c   1.000
_cell.angle_alpha   90.00
_cell.angle_beta   90.00
_cell.angle_gamma   90.00
#
_symmetry.space_group_name_H-M   'P 1'
#
loop_
_entity.id
_entity.type
_entity.pdbx_description
1 polymer ?
#
loop_
_entity_poly.entity_id
_entity_poly.type
_entity_poly.pdbx_seq_one_letter_code
_entity_poly.pdbx_strand_id
1 'polypeptide(L)' 'MTPFDLLGALLDRVFEWNPIAGYLVALAIAAVCTFVLARLNADGTAITALVTRPA' A
#
# COMPACT_ATOMS: atom_id res chain seq x y z
N MET A 1 -6.64 -16.76 5.24
CA MET A 1 -5.34 -16.18 4.87
C MET A 1 -5.64 -15.04 3.93
N THR A 2 -5.49 -13.80 4.40
CA THR A 2 -5.77 -12.60 3.63
C THR A 2 -4.59 -12.29 2.70
N PRO A 3 -4.81 -11.57 1.59
CA PRO A 3 -3.71 -11.14 0.71
C PRO A 3 -2.65 -10.30 1.46
N PHE A 4 -3.05 -9.60 2.53
CA PHE A 4 -2.14 -8.85 3.38
C PHE A 4 -1.25 -9.74 4.26
N ASP A 5 -1.74 -10.90 4.72
CA ASP A 5 -0.93 -11.86 5.47
C ASP A 5 0.26 -12.38 4.63
N LEU A 6 0.02 -12.59 3.33
CA LEU A 6 1.04 -13.07 2.40
C LEU A 6 2.10 -11.99 2.12
N LEU A 7 1.67 -10.72 2.03
CA LEU A 7 2.56 -9.58 1.86
C LEU A 7 3.40 -9.34 3.11
N GLY A 8 2.80 -9.47 4.30
CA GLY A 8 3.49 -9.39 5.59
C GLY A 8 4.54 -10.48 5.73
N ALA A 9 4.20 -11.74 5.43
CA ALA A 9 5.15 -12.85 5.48
C ALA A 9 6.32 -12.71 4.51
N LEU A 10 6.09 -12.12 3.32
CA LEU A 10 7.16 -11.78 2.38
C LEU A 10 8.03 -10.65 2.91
N LEU A 11 7.44 -9.63 3.53
CA LEU A 11 8.16 -8.51 4.11
C LEU A 11 9.07 -8.99 5.26
N ASP A 12 8.54 -9.82 6.16
CA ASP A 12 9.30 -10.39 7.28
C ASP A 12 10.49 -11.20 6.76
N ARG A 13 10.28 -12.04 5.74
CA ARG A 13 11.36 -12.85 5.16
C ARG A 13 12.45 -12.00 4.48
N VAL A 14 12.07 -10.87 3.87
CA VAL A 14 13.02 -9.92 3.26
C VAL A 14 13.76 -9.13 4.34
N PHE A 15 13.06 -8.74 5.42
CA PHE A 15 13.64 -8.02 6.55
C PHE A 15 14.64 -8.89 7.31
N GLU A 16 14.31 -10.17 7.51
CA GLU A 16 15.15 -11.17 8.16
C GLU A 16 16.45 -11.45 7.39
N TRP A 17 16.41 -11.34 6.05
CA TRP A 17 17.60 -11.44 5.20
C TRP A 17 18.45 -10.16 5.22
N ASN A 18 17.82 -9.00 5.11
CA ASN A 18 18.52 -7.73 5.15
C ASN A 18 17.56 -6.60 5.61
N PRO A 19 17.76 -6.01 6.80
CA PRO A 19 16.83 -5.02 7.36
C PRO A 19 16.72 -3.76 6.48
N ILE A 20 17.77 -3.42 5.73
CA ILE A 20 17.75 -2.30 4.78
C ILE A 20 16.82 -2.61 3.61
N ALA A 21 16.83 -3.84 3.10
CA ALA A 21 15.95 -4.26 2.02
C ALA A 21 14.48 -4.23 2.47
N GLY A 22 14.20 -4.68 3.70
CA GLY A 22 12.85 -4.60 4.27
C GLY A 22 12.31 -3.16 4.36
N TYR A 23 13.15 -2.21 4.78
CA TYR A 23 12.80 -0.79 4.78
C TYR A 23 12.52 -0.25 3.37
N LEU A 24 13.31 -0.64 2.37
CA LEU A 24 13.07 -0.23 0.98
C LEU A 24 11.76 -0.79 0.42
N VAL A 25 11.40 -2.03 0.75
CA VAL A 25 10.12 -2.60 0.31
C VAL A 25 8.94 -1.90 1.01
N ALA A 26 9.04 -1.62 2.31
CA ALA A 26 8.02 -0.83 3.02
C ALA A 26 7.84 0.56 2.38
N LEU A 27 8.95 1.22 2.03
CA LEU A 27 8.94 2.53 1.37
C LEU A 27 8.35 2.46 -0.04
N ALA A 28 8.64 1.39 -0.79
CA ALA A 28 8.03 1.14 -2.10
C ALA A 28 6.51 0.92 -1.99
N ILE A 29 6.04 0.14 -1.01
CA ILE A 29 4.61 -0.06 -0.75
C ILE A 29 3.94 1.28 -0.41
N ALA A 30 4.54 2.07 0.48
CA ALA A 30 4.04 3.40 0.84
C ALA A 30 3.99 4.34 -0.37
N ALA A 31 5.02 4.33 -1.22
CA ALA A 31 5.08 5.12 -2.44
C ALA A 31 3.99 4.70 -3.45
N VAL A 32 3.78 3.40 -3.63
CA VAL A 32 2.71 2.87 -4.52
C VAL A 32 1.34 3.25 -3.98
N CYS A 33 1.08 3.08 -2.68
CA CYS A 33 -0.18 3.51 -2.07
C CYS A 33 -0.42 5.02 -2.26
N THR A 34 0.61 5.84 -2.02
CA THR A 34 0.52 7.29 -2.18
C THR A 34 0.30 7.68 -3.63
N PHE A 35 0.96 7.00 -4.57
CA PHE A 35 0.81 7.21 -6.00
C PHE A 35 -0.60 6.82 -6.48
N VAL A 36 -1.11 5.66 -6.06
CA VAL A 36 -2.48 5.23 -6.35
C VAL A 36 -3.47 6.23 -5.77
N LEU A 37 -3.27 6.69 -4.54
CA LEU A 37 -4.12 7.71 -3.91
C LEU A 37 -4.09 9.03 -4.70
N ALA A 38 -2.91 9.46 -5.13
CA ALA A 38 -2.74 10.65 -5.95
C ALA A 38 -3.41 10.53 -7.32
N ARG A 39 -3.35 9.35 -7.95
CA ARG A 39 -4.04 9.05 -9.22
C ARG A 39 -5.55 9.01 -9.03
N LEU A 40 -6.05 8.36 -7.98
CA LEU A 40 -7.48 8.37 -7.64
C LEU A 40 -8.00 9.79 -7.34
N ASN A 41 -7.16 10.62 -6.72
CA ASN A 41 -7.49 12.02 -6.46
C ASN A 41 -7.46 12.87 -7.74
N ALA A 42 -6.48 12.64 -8.62
CA ALA A 42 -6.37 13.33 -9.91
C ALA A 42 -7.48 12.93 -10.91
N ASP A 43 -7.90 11.66 -10.89
CA ASP A 43 -8.99 11.14 -11.73
C ASP A 43 -10.39 11.50 -11.18
N GLY A 44 -10.48 12.20 -10.05
CA GLY A 44 -11.75 12.60 -9.42
C GLY A 44 -12.54 11.45 -8.75
N THR A 45 -12.11 10.21 -8.92
CA THR A 45 -12.75 9.00 -8.35
C THR A 45 -12.66 8.95 -6.82
N ALA A 46 -11.65 9.56 -6.21
CA ALA A 46 -11.57 9.72 -4.76
C ALA A 46 -12.77 10.50 -4.19
N ILE A 47 -13.32 11.46 -4.96
CA ILE A 47 -14.51 12.22 -4.60
C ILE A 47 -15.76 11.33 -4.72
N THR A 48 -15.82 10.48 -5.75
CA THR A 48 -16.93 9.54 -5.95
C THR A 48 -16.98 8.47 -4.86
N ALA A 49 -15.83 7.97 -4.40
CA ALA A 49 -15.74 7.05 -3.27
C ALA A 49 -16.12 7.69 -1.92
N LEU A 50 -15.85 8.99 -1.73
CA LEU A 50 -16.28 9.73 -0.54
C LEU A 50 -17.79 9.98 -0.52
N VAL A 51 -18.38 10.29 -1.69
CA VAL A 51 -19.82 10.55 -1.87
C VAL A 51 -20.67 9.28 -1.79
N THR A 52 -20.11 8.12 -2.18
CA THR A 52 -20.84 6.84 -2.17
C THR A 52 -20.77 6.09 -0.84
N ARG A 53 -20.04 6.59 0.16
CA ARG A 53 -20.07 6.03 1.52
C ARG A 53 -21.28 6.61 2.27
N PRO A 54 -22.36 5.84 2.50
CA PRO A 54 -23.41 6.30 3.41
C PRO A 54 -22.82 6.45 4.82
N ALA A 55 -23.21 7.54 5.49
CA ALA A 55 -22.84 7.85 6.87
C ALA A 55 -23.30 6.79 7.88
#